data_AF-A0A351MJJ3-F1
#
_entry.id   AF-A0A351MJJ3-F1
#
_cell.length_a   1.000
_cell.length_b   1.000
_cell.length_c   1.000
_cell.angle_alpha   90.00
_cell.angle_beta   90.00
_cell.angle_gamma   90.00
#
_symmetry.space_group_name_H-M   'P 1'
#
loop_
_entity.id
_entity.type
_entity.pdbx_description
1 polymer ?
#
loop_
_entity_poly.entity_id
_entity_poly.type
_entity_poly.pdbx_seq_one_letter_code
_entity_poly.pdbx_strand_id
1 'polypeptide(L)'
;DNGTDLDASRFVSDTGEITLDSADGLLLIDTAGTACIFSAQGLGGQAGPLSAGQSNAAIGVFLASLSDQPIAQADRLVLAHVPDVQATGRRFAESAQLTLLEWGRLPLLVRDVTTEVRVALDQPGDYTVWALGLDGARLGTVPATVEGGELVFTAASRRNDKGVMYYELTR
;
A
#
# COMPACT_ATOMS: atom_id res chain seq x y z
N ASP A 1 -22.07 -19.68 3.08
CA ASP A 1 -22.26 -18.38 2.42
C ASP A 1 -20.96 -17.61 2.60
N ASN A 2 -20.29 -17.18 1.52
CA ASN A 2 -18.91 -16.67 1.55
C ASN A 2 -18.84 -15.13 1.64
N GLY A 3 -19.97 -14.44 1.86
CA GLY A 3 -20.03 -12.98 1.97
C GLY A 3 -20.01 -12.25 0.63
N THR A 4 -20.13 -12.96 -0.49
CA THR A 4 -20.37 -12.36 -1.80
C THR A 4 -21.78 -11.77 -1.87
N ASP A 5 -21.89 -10.53 -2.34
CA ASP A 5 -23.15 -9.83 -2.58
C ASP A 5 -23.10 -9.23 -4.00
N LEU A 6 -23.89 -9.83 -4.89
CA LEU A 6 -23.94 -9.41 -6.29
C LEU A 6 -24.63 -8.06 -6.47
N ASP A 7 -25.62 -7.74 -5.62
CA ASP A 7 -26.37 -6.48 -5.71
C ASP A 7 -25.49 -5.31 -5.25
N ALA A 8 -24.64 -5.55 -4.24
CA ALA A 8 -23.64 -4.59 -3.78
C ALA A 8 -22.32 -4.62 -4.61
N SER A 9 -22.23 -5.46 -5.63
CA SER A 9 -21.01 -5.62 -6.46
C SER A 9 -19.75 -5.97 -5.65
N ARG A 10 -19.94 -6.79 -4.61
CA ARG A 10 -18.92 -7.23 -3.66
C ARG A 10 -18.68 -8.73 -3.80
N PHE A 11 -17.43 -9.11 -4.06
CA PHE A 11 -17.04 -10.50 -4.32
C PHE A 11 -15.98 -10.95 -3.31
N VAL A 12 -16.10 -12.18 -2.81
CA VAL A 12 -15.17 -12.75 -1.81
C VAL A 12 -14.64 -14.09 -2.28
N SER A 13 -13.36 -14.35 -2.01
CA SER A 13 -12.81 -15.70 -2.16
C SER A 13 -13.53 -16.71 -1.27
N ASP A 14 -13.36 -17.99 -1.57
CA ASP A 14 -13.83 -19.10 -0.74
C ASP A 14 -13.20 -19.11 0.66
N THR A 15 -11.96 -18.64 0.80
CA THR A 15 -11.26 -18.49 2.09
C THR A 15 -11.70 -17.28 2.91
N GLY A 16 -12.36 -16.30 2.28
CA GLY A 16 -12.67 -15.01 2.92
C GLY A 16 -11.54 -13.99 2.88
N GLU A 17 -10.34 -14.39 2.45
CA GLU A 17 -9.11 -13.59 2.55
C GLU A 17 -8.96 -12.56 1.42
N ILE A 18 -9.74 -12.66 0.34
CA ILE A 18 -9.69 -11.71 -0.77
C ILE A 18 -11.08 -11.15 -0.97
N THR A 19 -11.21 -9.82 -0.94
CA THR A 19 -12.45 -9.10 -1.24
C THR A 19 -12.22 -8.14 -2.39
N LEU A 20 -13.07 -8.21 -3.42
CA LEU A 20 -13.19 -7.18 -4.45
C LEU A 20 -14.50 -6.42 -4.23
N ASP A 21 -14.39 -5.17 -3.82
CA ASP A 21 -15.50 -4.22 -3.82
C ASP A 21 -15.40 -3.38 -5.08
N SER A 22 -16.13 -3.78 -6.12
CA SER A 22 -16.04 -3.12 -7.42
C SER A 22 -16.87 -1.83 -7.49
N ALA A 23 -17.79 -1.61 -6.56
CA ALA A 23 -18.54 -0.36 -6.47
C ALA A 23 -17.62 0.79 -6.00
N ASP A 24 -16.80 0.54 -4.98
CA ASP A 24 -15.84 1.52 -4.45
C ASP A 24 -14.46 1.43 -5.14
N GLY A 25 -14.22 0.37 -5.93
CA GLY A 25 -12.96 0.15 -6.63
C GLY A 25 -11.83 -0.24 -5.68
N LEU A 26 -12.15 -1.06 -4.67
CA LEU A 26 -11.23 -1.58 -3.67
C LEU A 26 -10.94 -3.07 -3.90
N LEU A 27 -9.67 -3.44 -3.83
CA LEU A 27 -9.24 -4.83 -3.67
C LEU A 27 -8.53 -4.95 -2.32
N LEU A 28 -9.07 -5.82 -1.47
CA LEU A 28 -8.59 -6.07 -0.13
C LEU A 28 -8.07 -7.51 -0.04
N ILE A 29 -6.88 -7.69 0.53
CA ILE A 29 -6.33 -9.00 0.87
C ILE A 29 -6.04 -8.99 2.36
N ASP A 30 -6.58 -9.96 3.08
CA ASP A 30 -6.41 -10.14 4.53
C ASP A 30 -6.10 -11.60 4.80
N THR A 31 -4.81 -11.91 4.93
CA THR A 31 -4.29 -13.21 5.34
C THR A 31 -3.43 -13.01 6.59
N ALA A 32 -3.09 -14.08 7.30
CA ALA A 32 -2.25 -13.98 8.49
C ALA A 32 -0.91 -13.23 8.23
N GLY A 33 -0.22 -13.52 7.13
CA GLY A 33 1.10 -12.98 6.82
C GLY A 33 1.11 -11.82 5.82
N THR A 34 -0.04 -11.43 5.26
CA THR A 34 -0.12 -10.44 4.19
C THR A 34 -1.45 -9.69 4.25
N ALA A 35 -1.36 -8.36 4.21
CA ALA A 35 -2.48 -7.45 4.11
C ALA A 35 -2.29 -6.51 2.92
N CYS A 36 -3.30 -6.30 2.09
CA CYS A 36 -3.23 -5.43 0.92
C CYS A 36 -4.49 -4.61 0.77
N ILE A 37 -4.33 -3.34 0.40
CA ILE A 37 -5.39 -2.43 -0.01
C ILE A 37 -4.95 -1.84 -1.34
N PHE A 38 -5.63 -2.19 -2.42
CA PHE A 38 -5.55 -1.43 -3.66
C PHE A 38 -6.82 -0.59 -3.81
N SER A 39 -6.64 0.68 -4.12
CA SER A 39 -7.72 1.64 -4.29
C SER A 39 -7.60 2.33 -5.63
N ALA A 40 -8.53 2.06 -6.55
CA ALA A 40 -8.54 2.64 -7.89
C ALA A 40 -8.83 4.15 -7.87
N GLN A 41 -9.47 4.63 -6.81
CA GLN A 41 -9.93 6.02 -6.66
C GLN A 41 -9.17 6.77 -5.55
N GLY A 42 -8.22 6.12 -4.87
CA GLY A 42 -7.53 6.68 -3.71
C GLY A 42 -8.39 6.77 -2.45
N LEU A 43 -9.54 6.09 -2.39
CA LEU A 43 -10.30 5.89 -1.15
C LEU A 43 -9.45 5.17 -0.11
N GLY A 44 -9.64 5.53 1.17
CA GLY A 44 -9.07 4.80 2.29
C GLY A 44 -9.74 3.43 2.46
N GLY A 45 -9.10 2.55 3.23
CA GLY A 45 -9.60 1.20 3.47
C GLY A 45 -8.87 0.50 4.61
N GLN A 46 -9.35 -0.68 4.96
CA GLN A 46 -8.76 -1.55 5.97
C GLN A 46 -8.77 -3.00 5.47
N ALA A 47 -7.66 -3.69 5.67
CA ALA A 47 -7.50 -5.12 5.41
C ALA A 47 -6.71 -5.74 6.58
N GLY A 48 -7.39 -6.53 7.41
CA GLY A 48 -6.82 -7.08 8.63
C GLY A 48 -6.17 -6.01 9.51
N PRO A 49 -4.86 -6.15 9.85
CA PRO A 49 -4.14 -5.19 10.69
C PRO A 49 -3.68 -3.93 9.95
N LEU A 50 -3.84 -3.85 8.62
CA LEU A 50 -3.43 -2.69 7.83
C LEU A 50 -4.61 -1.78 7.56
N SER A 51 -4.45 -0.49 7.87
CA SER A 51 -5.36 0.57 7.42
C SER A 51 -4.59 1.62 6.61
N ALA A 52 -5.22 2.12 5.55
CA ALA A 52 -4.69 3.19 4.72
C ALA A 52 -5.71 4.32 4.61
N GLY A 53 -5.26 5.56 4.82
CA GLY A 53 -6.07 6.76 4.64
C GLY A 53 -6.34 7.10 3.17
N GLN A 54 -7.24 8.06 2.95
CA GLN A 54 -7.52 8.56 1.61
C GLN A 54 -6.27 9.21 0.98
N SER A 55 -6.10 9.01 -0.32
CA SER A 55 -5.00 9.50 -1.16
C SER A 55 -5.54 10.29 -2.35
N ASN A 56 -4.68 11.07 -3.00
CA ASN A 56 -5.04 11.93 -4.14
C ASN A 56 -5.01 11.22 -5.52
N ALA A 57 -4.72 9.92 -5.54
CA ALA A 57 -4.57 9.10 -6.74
C ALA A 57 -4.79 7.62 -6.40
N ALA A 58 -4.91 6.80 -7.43
CA ALA A 58 -4.89 5.34 -7.26
C ALA A 58 -3.60 4.90 -6.55
N ILE A 59 -3.74 3.98 -5.60
CA ILE A 59 -2.63 3.54 -4.75
C ILE A 59 -2.80 2.07 -4.36
N GLY A 60 -1.68 1.32 -4.38
CA GLY A 60 -1.55 0.04 -3.70
C GLY A 60 -0.76 0.20 -2.41
N VAL A 61 -1.32 -0.26 -1.30
CA VAL A 61 -0.63 -0.39 0.00
C VAL A 61 -0.63 -1.86 0.38
N PHE A 62 0.55 -2.46 0.38
CA PHE A 62 0.75 -3.88 0.66
C PHE A 62 1.70 -4.03 1.84
N LEU A 63 1.35 -4.85 2.82
CA LEU A 63 2.15 -5.15 3.99
C LEU A 63 2.32 -6.67 4.08
N ALA A 64 3.55 -7.13 4.25
CA ALA A 64 3.83 -8.55 4.46
C ALA A 64 4.84 -8.78 5.58
N SER A 65 4.63 -9.87 6.29
CA SER A 65 5.63 -10.45 7.19
C SER A 65 6.81 -10.99 6.40
N LEU A 66 8.02 -10.71 6.87
CA LEU A 66 9.25 -11.33 6.38
C LEU A 66 9.67 -12.54 7.23
N SER A 67 8.81 -12.98 8.14
CA SER A 67 8.93 -14.21 8.93
C SER A 67 7.69 -15.08 8.74
N ASP A 68 7.70 -16.31 9.29
CA ASP A 68 6.53 -17.21 9.29
C ASP A 68 5.48 -16.81 10.37
N GLN A 69 5.52 -15.59 10.87
CA GLN A 69 4.58 -15.07 11.87
C GLN A 69 3.48 -14.23 11.22
N PRO A 70 2.28 -14.19 11.82
CA PRO A 70 1.25 -13.23 11.44
C PRO A 70 1.74 -11.79 11.57
N ILE A 71 1.20 -10.87 10.77
CA ILE A 71 1.62 -9.46 10.72
C ILE A 71 1.71 -8.83 12.11
N ALA A 72 0.71 -9.06 12.98
CA ALA A 72 0.65 -8.46 14.31
C ALA A 72 1.85 -8.83 15.20
N GLN A 73 2.48 -9.99 14.95
CA GLN A 73 3.56 -10.57 15.75
C GLN A 73 4.93 -10.49 15.08
N ALA A 74 4.99 -10.16 13.80
CA ALA A 74 6.18 -10.28 12.97
C ALA A 74 7.24 -9.24 13.29
N ASP A 75 8.42 -9.67 13.73
CA ASP A 75 9.52 -8.75 14.08
C ASP A 75 10.03 -7.88 12.91
N ARG A 76 9.76 -8.31 11.68
CA ARG A 76 10.16 -7.62 10.46
C ARG A 76 9.07 -7.71 9.40
N LEU A 77 8.62 -6.55 8.94
CA LEU A 77 7.62 -6.40 7.90
C LEU A 77 8.17 -5.57 6.74
N VAL A 78 7.68 -5.82 5.53
CA VAL A 78 7.89 -4.94 4.38
C VAL A 78 6.55 -4.34 3.95
N LEU A 79 6.54 -3.03 3.75
CA LEU A 79 5.39 -2.33 3.18
C LEU A 79 5.75 -1.76 1.82
N ALA A 80 4.92 -2.03 0.82
CA ALA A 80 4.96 -1.39 -0.49
C ALA A 80 3.83 -0.35 -0.57
N HIS A 81 4.18 0.89 -0.88
CA HIS A 81 3.30 2.02 -1.16
C HIS A 81 3.54 2.40 -2.63
N VAL A 82 2.73 1.80 -3.51
CA VAL A 82 3.00 1.77 -4.94
C VAL A 82 1.96 2.62 -5.66
N PRO A 83 2.27 3.88 -5.96
CA PRO A 83 1.42 4.71 -6.80
C PRO A 83 1.71 4.40 -8.29
N ASP A 84 1.08 5.16 -9.18
CA ASP A 84 1.41 5.08 -10.61
C ASP A 84 2.87 5.43 -10.90
N VAL A 85 3.53 4.64 -11.75
CA VAL A 85 4.92 4.84 -12.19
C VAL A 85 4.96 4.88 -13.72
N GLN A 86 5.38 6.03 -14.27
CA GLN A 86 5.32 6.29 -15.70
C GLN A 86 6.68 6.71 -16.25
N ALA A 87 6.98 6.35 -17.50
CA ALA A 87 8.16 6.86 -18.19
C ALA A 87 8.03 8.37 -18.45
N THR A 88 9.14 9.10 -18.40
CA THR A 88 9.16 10.53 -18.73
C THR A 88 8.66 10.75 -20.16
N GLY A 89 7.64 11.60 -20.30
CA GLY A 89 7.05 11.95 -21.60
C GLY A 89 6.13 10.87 -22.19
N ARG A 90 5.70 9.87 -21.41
CA ARG A 90 4.69 8.91 -21.87
C ARG A 90 3.37 9.61 -22.16
N ARG A 91 2.67 9.19 -23.22
CA ARG A 91 1.40 9.77 -23.64
C ARG A 91 0.38 8.69 -24.01
N PHE A 92 -0.83 8.88 -23.53
CA PHE A 92 -2.01 8.08 -23.87
C PHE A 92 -3.01 8.92 -24.69
N ALA A 93 -3.90 8.26 -25.42
CA ALA A 93 -4.93 8.96 -26.19
C ALA A 93 -6.06 9.51 -25.30
N GLU A 94 -6.19 8.95 -24.10
CA GLU A 94 -7.32 9.11 -23.20
C GLU A 94 -6.87 9.03 -21.73
N SER A 95 -7.69 9.57 -20.82
CA SER A 95 -7.45 9.55 -19.38
C SER A 95 -7.48 8.14 -18.77
N ALA A 96 -8.19 7.20 -19.39
CA ALA A 96 -8.23 5.80 -18.98
C ALA A 96 -6.93 5.03 -19.28
N GLN A 97 -5.99 5.64 -20.03
CA GLN A 97 -4.66 5.09 -20.32
C GLN A 97 -4.67 3.71 -21.02
N LEU A 98 -5.70 3.39 -21.82
CA LEU A 98 -5.79 2.09 -22.50
C LEU A 98 -5.08 2.10 -23.86
N THR A 99 -4.91 3.27 -24.48
CA THR A 99 -4.29 3.43 -25.80
C THR A 99 -2.99 4.23 -25.69
N LEU A 100 -1.85 3.54 -25.82
CA LEU A 100 -0.53 4.16 -25.76
C LEU A 100 -0.17 4.84 -27.09
N LEU A 101 0.18 6.13 -27.03
CA LEU A 101 0.63 6.90 -28.20
C LEU A 101 2.14 7.07 -28.23
N GLU A 102 2.76 7.28 -27.06
CA GLU A 102 4.21 7.43 -26.94
C GLU A 102 4.72 6.67 -25.70
N TRP A 103 5.74 5.84 -25.90
CA TRP A 103 6.31 5.00 -24.84
C TRP A 103 6.97 5.79 -23.70
N GLY A 104 7.50 6.97 -24.01
CA GLY A 104 8.33 7.78 -23.12
C GLY A 104 9.79 7.33 -23.09
N ARG A 105 10.55 7.81 -22.10
CA ARG A 105 11.97 7.49 -21.88
C ARG A 105 12.31 7.49 -20.39
N LEU A 106 13.49 6.97 -20.05
CA LEU A 106 14.06 7.13 -18.71
C LEU A 106 14.40 8.62 -18.43
N PRO A 107 14.36 9.06 -17.16
CA PRO A 107 14.02 8.28 -15.97
C PRO A 107 12.52 7.96 -15.84
N LEU A 108 12.19 6.97 -15.02
CA LEU A 108 10.81 6.73 -14.58
C LEU A 108 10.40 7.77 -13.54
N LEU A 109 9.14 8.16 -13.56
CA LEU A 109 8.52 9.14 -12.66
C LEU A 109 7.51 8.40 -11.77
N VAL A 110 7.71 8.51 -10.46
CA VAL A 110 6.76 8.02 -9.45
C VAL A 110 5.76 9.14 -9.20
N ARG A 111 4.46 8.83 -9.27
CA ARG A 111 3.39 9.78 -8.93
C ARG A 111 3.56 10.22 -7.48
N ASP A 112 3.46 11.53 -7.25
CA ASP A 112 3.58 12.10 -5.92
C ASP A 112 2.30 11.87 -5.11
N VAL A 113 2.36 10.89 -4.19
CA VAL A 113 1.25 10.46 -3.35
C VAL A 113 1.72 10.39 -1.90
N THR A 114 0.84 10.78 -0.99
CA THR A 114 1.02 10.61 0.45
C THR A 114 -0.18 9.86 1.01
N THR A 115 0.07 8.88 1.87
CA THR A 115 -0.96 8.06 2.51
C THR A 115 -0.62 7.89 3.98
N GLU A 116 -1.57 8.18 4.86
CA GLU A 116 -1.48 7.77 6.26
C GLU A 116 -1.65 6.25 6.34
N VAL A 117 -0.69 5.59 6.96
CA VAL A 117 -0.69 4.15 7.18
C VAL A 117 -0.83 3.90 8.67
N ARG A 118 -1.76 3.02 9.04
CA ARG A 118 -1.85 2.47 10.40
C ARG A 118 -1.65 0.96 10.35
N VAL A 119 -0.89 0.43 11.30
CA VAL A 119 -0.65 -1.01 11.43
C VAL A 119 -0.92 -1.45 12.87
N ALA A 120 -1.89 -2.33 13.05
CA ALA A 120 -2.16 -2.98 14.33
C ALA A 120 -1.10 -4.07 14.58
N LEU A 121 -0.28 -3.85 15.61
CA LEU A 121 0.81 -4.73 16.03
C LEU A 121 0.66 -5.03 17.52
N ASP A 122 1.20 -6.15 18.02
CA ASP A 122 1.13 -6.49 19.44
C ASP A 122 1.92 -5.49 20.32
N GLN A 123 3.01 -4.95 19.78
CA GLN A 123 3.92 -4.00 20.45
C GLN A 123 4.33 -2.89 19.48
N PRO A 124 3.40 -2.02 19.04
CA PRO A 124 3.66 -1.05 17.98
C PRO A 124 4.74 -0.03 18.37
N GLY A 125 4.92 0.25 19.66
CA GLY A 125 5.91 1.20 20.17
C GLY A 125 7.37 0.75 20.01
N ASP A 126 7.61 -0.54 19.74
CA ASP A 126 8.97 -1.08 19.59
C ASP A 126 9.46 -0.97 18.13
N TYR A 127 8.56 -0.66 17.18
CA TYR A 127 8.90 -0.65 15.76
C TYR A 127 9.54 0.68 15.33
N THR A 128 10.58 0.57 14.52
CA THR A 128 11.13 1.67 13.72
C THR A 128 10.71 1.50 12.26
N VAL A 129 10.25 2.58 11.65
CA VAL A 129 9.92 2.62 10.21
C VAL A 129 11.11 3.18 9.43
N TRP A 130 11.55 2.46 8.41
CA TRP A 130 12.62 2.87 7.51
C TRP A 130 12.11 3.01 6.08
N ALA A 131 12.40 4.13 5.43
CA ALA A 131 12.24 4.23 3.98
C ALA A 131 13.34 3.40 3.29
N LEU A 132 12.98 2.63 2.27
CA LEU A 132 13.92 1.78 1.53
C LEU A 132 14.17 2.29 0.10
N GLY A 133 15.37 2.04 -0.40
CA GLY A 133 15.68 2.08 -1.82
C GLY A 133 15.13 0.85 -2.54
N LEU A 134 15.10 0.89 -3.86
CA LEU A 134 14.70 -0.26 -4.68
C LEU A 134 15.67 -1.45 -4.55
N ASP A 135 16.87 -1.20 -4.04
CA ASP A 135 17.89 -2.20 -3.68
C ASP A 135 17.73 -2.74 -2.24
N GLY A 136 16.72 -2.27 -1.50
CA GLY A 136 16.48 -2.63 -0.10
C GLY A 136 17.36 -1.88 0.90
N ALA A 137 18.22 -0.95 0.46
CA ALA A 137 19.02 -0.16 1.39
C ALA A 137 18.13 0.80 2.19
N ARG A 138 18.36 0.89 3.51
CA ARG A 138 17.69 1.88 4.36
C ARG A 138 18.15 3.29 3.96
N LEU A 139 17.21 4.11 3.51
CA LEU A 139 17.45 5.50 3.15
C LEU A 139 17.33 6.44 4.36
N GLY A 140 16.78 5.96 5.47
CA GLY A 140 16.61 6.69 6.73
C GLY A 140 15.26 6.41 7.39
N THR A 141 15.13 6.84 8.63
CA THR A 141 13.89 6.63 9.41
C THR A 141 12.76 7.52 8.92
N VAL A 142 11.53 7.03 9.08
CA VAL A 142 10.29 7.77 8.89
C VAL A 142 9.68 7.99 10.27
N PRO A 143 9.30 9.22 10.64
CA PRO A 143 8.62 9.47 11.90
C PRO A 143 7.33 8.64 11.99
N ALA A 144 7.18 7.94 13.12
CA ALA A 144 6.01 7.15 13.44
C ALA A 144 5.59 7.40 14.89
N THR A 145 4.29 7.30 15.15
CA THR A 145 3.68 7.45 16.46
C THR A 145 2.84 6.21 16.78
N VAL A 146 2.48 6.03 18.06
CA VAL A 146 1.48 5.04 18.45
C VAL A 146 0.19 5.79 18.79
N GLU A 147 -0.88 5.46 18.09
CA GLU A 147 -2.21 6.05 18.29
C GLU A 147 -3.23 4.92 18.34
N GLY A 148 -4.07 4.88 19.38
CA GLY A 148 -5.10 3.84 19.51
C GLY A 148 -4.57 2.40 19.60
N GLY A 149 -3.27 2.20 19.87
CA GLY A 149 -2.65 0.87 19.86
C GLY A 149 -2.12 0.44 18.48
N GLU A 150 -2.08 1.34 17.50
CA GLU A 150 -1.54 1.08 16.16
C GLU A 150 -0.28 1.91 15.92
N LEU A 151 0.65 1.38 15.13
CA LEU A 151 1.77 2.16 14.60
C LEU A 151 1.27 3.02 13.44
N VAL A 152 1.44 4.34 13.53
CA VAL A 152 0.95 5.31 12.55
C VAL A 152 2.11 6.07 11.94
N PHE A 153 2.16 6.14 10.61
CA PHE A 153 3.15 6.94 9.87
C PHE A 153 2.59 7.40 8.52
N THR A 154 3.23 8.40 7.92
CA THR A 154 2.91 8.84 6.55
C THR A 154 3.87 8.19 5.56
N ALA A 155 3.35 7.36 4.66
CA ALA A 155 4.07 6.91 3.48
C ALA A 155 4.00 8.01 2.40
N ALA A 156 5.15 8.56 2.00
CA ALA A 156 5.26 9.60 0.99
C ALA A 156 6.12 9.12 -0.17
N SER A 157 5.57 9.15 -1.39
CA SER A 157 6.28 8.64 -2.56
C SER A 157 7.42 9.55 -3.02
N ARG A 158 7.45 10.80 -2.54
CA ARG A 158 8.54 11.75 -2.76
C ARG A 158 9.41 11.86 -1.51
N ARG A 159 10.71 11.61 -1.65
CA ARG A 159 11.72 11.92 -0.63
C ARG A 159 12.87 12.67 -1.27
N ASN A 160 12.87 13.99 -1.12
CA ASN A 160 13.76 14.91 -1.84
C ASN A 160 13.58 14.75 -3.36
N ASP A 161 14.65 14.39 -4.07
CA ASP A 161 14.71 14.13 -5.51
C ASP A 161 14.47 12.65 -5.86
N LYS A 162 14.16 11.79 -4.88
CA LYS A 162 13.97 10.34 -5.07
C LYS A 162 12.51 9.93 -4.93
N GLY A 163 12.11 8.97 -5.76
CA GLY A 163 10.89 8.19 -5.56
C GLY A 163 11.11 7.11 -4.50
N VAL A 164 10.22 7.00 -3.52
CA VAL A 164 10.22 5.96 -2.49
C VAL A 164 8.91 5.20 -2.58
N MET A 165 8.97 3.87 -2.62
CA MET A 165 7.77 3.02 -2.67
C MET A 165 7.81 1.88 -1.66
N TYR A 166 8.90 1.72 -0.91
CA TYR A 166 9.07 0.62 0.02
C TYR A 166 9.51 1.13 1.39
N TYR A 167 9.00 0.46 2.42
CA TYR A 167 9.29 0.71 3.82
C TYR A 167 9.55 -0.60 4.54
N GLU A 168 10.45 -0.58 5.51
CA GLU A 168 10.64 -1.67 6.46
C GLU A 168 10.14 -1.22 7.82
N LEU A 169 9.32 -2.06 8.45
CA LEU A 169 8.94 -1.92 9.86
C LEU A 169 9.66 -3.03 10.60
N THR A 170 10.48 -2.69 11.59
CA THR A 170 11.25 -3.66 12.37
C THR A 170 11.31 -3.25 13.83
N ARG A 171 11.25 -4.23 14.73
CA ARG A 171 11.56 -4.07 16.15
C ARG A 171 12.80 -4.88 16.54
#